data_AF-A0A397IS56-F1
#
_entry.id   AF-A0A397IS56-F1
#
_cell.length_a   1.000
_cell.length_b   1.000
_cell.length_c   1.000
_cell.angle_alpha   90.00
_cell.angle_beta   90.00
_cell.angle_gamma   90.00
#
_symmetry.space_group_name_H-M   'P 1'
#
loop_
_entity.id
_entity.type
_entity.pdbx_description
1 polymer ?
#
loop_
_entity_poly.entity_id
_entity_poly.type
_entity_poly.pdbx_seq_one_letter_code
_entity_poly.pdbx_strand_id
1 'polypeptide(L)'
;MLYVNDIVKEDVSYLFPNGDYLTDEMLDAEYKVLKTNLEKKFHLSILPIPDPQSSSFDEEFRFDVLRIAKRMLFHRCTKLCKKYRCGRISDCCFDFPRKLVEAPGKIYSELRIIALQRCNAYINNHNPYITASCRRNNDIKFIATVKLAFAYIHYITDYITKSDMNAHNSFLMCAMTLNKFVTEVPSSDESSNDFMLRSQKLVTMCLNKIVGQTKITGPQISAYLLGFKDHFL
;
A
#
# COMPACT_ATOMS: atom_id res chain seq x y z
N MET A 1 -28.98 0.56 5.20
CA MET A 1 -27.58 0.74 4.78
C MET A 1 -26.74 0.30 5.97
N LEU A 2 -26.34 -0.97 6.01
CA LEU A 2 -25.58 -1.54 7.14
C LEU A 2 -24.34 -0.66 7.36
N TYR A 3 -24.20 -0.15 8.59
CA TYR A 3 -23.18 0.85 8.89
C TYR A 3 -21.81 0.21 8.64
N VAL A 4 -20.88 0.94 8.03
CA VAL A 4 -19.48 0.51 7.83
C VAL A 4 -18.85 0.01 9.14
N ASN A 5 -19.39 0.47 10.28
CA ASN A 5 -19.03 0.05 11.62
C ASN A 5 -19.47 -1.40 11.91
N ASP A 6 -20.75 -1.78 11.71
CA ASP A 6 -21.25 -3.17 11.86
C ASP A 6 -20.46 -4.17 11.00
N ILE A 7 -20.09 -3.71 9.80
CA ILE A 7 -19.37 -4.43 8.76
C ILE A 7 -17.89 -4.71 9.11
N VAL A 8 -17.28 -3.86 9.97
CA VAL A 8 -15.92 -4.06 10.49
C VAL A 8 -15.94 -4.93 11.75
N LYS A 9 -17.01 -4.86 12.56
CA LYS A 9 -17.18 -5.72 13.75
C LYS A 9 -17.19 -7.21 13.38
N GLU A 10 -17.96 -7.59 12.37
CA GLU A 10 -18.07 -8.99 11.95
C GLU A 10 -16.74 -9.55 11.43
N ASP A 11 -15.94 -8.74 10.72
CA ASP A 11 -14.68 -9.17 10.10
C ASP A 11 -13.52 -9.28 11.09
N VAL A 12 -13.55 -8.52 12.19
CA VAL A 12 -12.50 -8.53 13.21
C VAL A 12 -12.92 -9.33 14.45
N SER A 13 -14.15 -9.84 14.49
CA SER A 13 -14.72 -10.62 15.60
C SER A 13 -13.87 -11.83 16.00
N TYR A 14 -13.16 -12.46 15.06
CA TYR A 14 -12.26 -13.58 15.34
C TYR A 14 -11.02 -13.18 16.17
N LEU A 15 -10.73 -11.88 16.32
CA LEU A 15 -9.72 -11.35 17.25
C LEU A 15 -10.22 -11.24 18.69
N PHE A 16 -11.46 -11.62 18.97
CA PHE A 16 -12.05 -11.57 20.30
C PHE A 16 -12.43 -12.99 20.78
N PRO A 17 -11.44 -13.82 21.16
CA PRO A 17 -11.69 -15.22 21.50
C PRO A 17 -12.51 -15.41 22.80
N ASN A 18 -12.62 -14.39 23.66
CA ASN A 18 -13.24 -14.48 24.99
C ASN A 18 -14.70 -13.97 25.06
N GLY A 19 -15.35 -13.73 23.91
CA GLY A 19 -16.73 -13.23 23.88
C GLY A 19 -16.85 -11.71 24.04
N ASP A 20 -15.73 -10.98 24.09
CA ASP A 20 -15.72 -9.52 23.98
C ASP A 20 -16.19 -9.11 22.57
N TYR A 21 -17.16 -8.20 22.50
CA TYR A 21 -17.68 -7.69 21.23
C TYR A 21 -17.25 -6.23 21.06
N LEU A 22 -16.82 -5.85 19.86
CA LEU A 22 -16.71 -4.42 19.51
C LEU A 22 -18.09 -3.78 19.66
N THR A 23 -18.28 -2.93 20.68
CA THR A 23 -19.54 -2.18 20.84
C THR A 23 -19.62 -1.05 19.82
N ASP A 24 -20.82 -0.56 19.51
CA ASP A 24 -20.96 0.63 18.65
C ASP A 24 -20.30 1.85 19.31
N GLU A 25 -20.25 1.86 20.63
CA GLU A 25 -19.59 2.88 21.44
C GLU A 25 -18.07 2.87 21.24
N MET A 26 -17.42 1.71 21.10
CA MET A 26 -15.98 1.61 20.81
C MET A 26 -15.63 2.15 19.40
N LEU A 27 -16.52 1.94 18.43
CA LEU A 27 -16.34 2.46 17.06
C LEU A 27 -16.67 3.95 16.95
N ASP A 28 -17.67 4.43 17.69
CA ASP A 28 -18.03 5.84 17.78
C ASP A 28 -17.05 6.65 18.64
N ALA A 29 -16.43 6.03 19.64
CA ALA A 29 -15.35 6.63 20.40
C ALA A 29 -14.20 7.05 19.46
N GLU A 30 -13.89 6.27 18.42
CA GLU A 30 -12.88 6.64 17.42
C GLU A 30 -13.25 7.90 16.60
N TYR A 31 -14.54 8.14 16.35
CA TYR A 31 -15.02 9.37 15.70
C TYR A 31 -15.04 10.57 16.64
N LYS A 32 -15.23 10.34 17.94
CA LYS A 32 -15.32 11.39 18.97
C LYS A 32 -13.98 11.77 19.59
N VAL A 33 -12.97 10.90 19.54
CA VAL A 33 -11.61 11.22 20.01
C VAL A 33 -11.04 12.34 19.15
N LEU A 34 -10.85 13.49 19.78
CA LEU A 34 -10.36 14.69 19.12
C LEU A 34 -8.90 14.47 18.68
N LYS A 35 -8.70 14.09 17.41
CA LYS A 35 -7.34 13.93 16.85
C LYS A 35 -6.60 15.25 16.92
N THR A 36 -5.40 15.21 17.47
CA THR A 36 -4.48 16.34 17.45
C THR A 36 -4.17 16.74 16.00
N ASN A 37 -3.74 17.98 15.77
CA ASN A 37 -3.34 18.44 14.43
C ASN A 37 -2.18 17.61 13.85
N LEU A 38 -1.39 16.97 14.71
CA LEU A 38 -0.28 16.11 14.35
C LEU A 38 -0.76 14.73 13.84
N GLU A 39 -1.71 14.11 14.54
CA GLU A 39 -2.33 12.84 14.12
C GLU A 39 -3.17 12.98 12.85
N LYS A 40 -3.70 14.18 12.57
CA LYS A 40 -4.35 14.50 11.29
C LYS A 40 -3.34 14.61 10.14
N LYS A 41 -2.09 15.02 10.42
CA LYS A 41 -1.03 15.20 9.41
C LYS A 41 -0.35 13.88 9.03
N PHE A 42 -0.24 12.93 9.95
CA PHE A 42 0.47 11.67 9.68
C PHE A 42 -0.45 10.59 9.11
N HIS A 43 -0.02 9.97 8.02
CA HIS A 43 -0.72 8.84 7.43
C HIS A 43 -0.60 7.63 8.35
N LEU A 44 -1.64 6.79 8.44
CA LEU A 44 -1.60 5.61 9.33
C LEU A 44 -0.41 4.70 9.06
N SER A 45 0.07 4.64 7.82
CA SER A 45 1.18 3.77 7.42
C SER A 45 2.54 4.12 8.03
N ILE A 46 2.67 5.27 8.69
CA ILE A 46 3.93 5.74 9.28
C ILE A 46 3.84 5.90 10.80
N LEU A 47 2.70 5.57 11.39
CA LEU A 47 2.57 5.53 12.84
C LEU A 47 3.29 4.29 13.39
N PRO A 48 3.91 4.38 14.57
CA PRO A 48 4.50 3.23 15.22
C PRO A 48 3.40 2.22 15.62
N ILE A 49 3.81 0.96 15.78
CA ILE A 49 2.97 -0.06 16.43
C ILE A 49 2.84 0.34 17.91
N PRO A 50 1.68 0.12 18.55
CA PRO A 50 1.52 0.32 20.00
C PRO A 50 2.60 -0.40 20.81
N ASP A 51 2.97 0.17 21.96
CA ASP A 51 4.04 -0.36 22.80
C ASP A 51 3.65 -1.73 23.39
N PRO A 52 4.35 -2.83 23.04
CA PRO A 52 4.07 -4.16 23.58
C PRO A 52 4.22 -4.26 25.10
N GLN A 53 4.92 -3.32 25.75
CA GLN A 53 5.11 -3.29 27.20
C GLN A 53 3.99 -2.54 27.93
N SER A 54 3.09 -1.86 27.20
CA SER A 54 1.95 -1.17 27.80
C SER A 54 0.97 -2.16 28.41
N SER A 55 0.41 -1.83 29.59
CA SER A 55 -0.66 -2.63 30.20
C SER A 55 -1.95 -2.64 29.38
N SER A 56 -2.14 -1.66 28.51
CA SER A 56 -3.27 -1.54 27.57
C SER A 56 -2.91 -1.97 26.14
N PHE A 57 -1.78 -2.65 25.94
CA PHE A 57 -1.29 -3.03 24.60
C PHE A 57 -2.34 -3.75 23.76
N ASP A 58 -3.04 -4.74 24.32
CA ASP A 58 -3.99 -5.55 23.55
C ASP A 58 -5.10 -4.68 22.95
N GLU A 59 -5.71 -3.80 23.75
CA GLU A 59 -6.74 -2.89 23.29
C GLU A 59 -6.19 -1.87 22.28
N GLU A 60 -5.05 -1.25 22.57
CA GLU A 60 -4.41 -0.30 21.64
C GLU A 60 -4.05 -0.95 20.30
N PHE A 61 -3.51 -2.16 20.32
CA PHE A 61 -3.17 -2.95 19.14
C PHE A 61 -4.41 -3.29 18.32
N ARG A 62 -5.50 -3.71 18.98
CA ARG A 62 -6.78 -4.00 18.33
C ARG A 62 -7.35 -2.77 17.63
N PHE A 63 -7.39 -1.63 18.32
CA PHE A 63 -7.86 -0.37 17.73
C PHE A 63 -7.00 0.08 16.56
N ASP A 64 -5.67 -0.06 16.67
CA ASP A 64 -4.75 0.31 15.60
C ASP A 64 -4.94 -0.57 14.36
N VAL A 65 -5.02 -1.90 14.51
CA VAL A 65 -5.29 -2.83 13.41
C VAL A 65 -6.63 -2.52 12.74
N LEU A 66 -7.69 -2.26 13.53
CA LEU A 66 -9.01 -1.91 13.02
C LEU A 66 -8.96 -0.62 12.18
N ARG A 67 -8.22 0.38 12.66
CA ARG A 67 -8.01 1.65 11.96
C ARG A 67 -7.28 1.45 10.63
N ILE A 68 -6.25 0.59 10.60
CA ILE A 68 -5.54 0.23 9.37
C ILE A 68 -6.48 -0.52 8.43
N ALA A 69 -7.22 -1.51 8.92
CA ALA A 69 -8.12 -2.33 8.11
C ALA A 69 -9.18 -1.48 7.41
N LYS A 70 -9.86 -0.60 8.16
CA LYS A 70 -10.89 0.31 7.65
C LYS A 70 -10.36 1.27 6.58
N ARG A 71 -9.10 1.72 6.69
CA ARG A 71 -8.51 2.70 5.76
C ARG A 71 -7.79 2.07 4.57
N MET A 72 -7.10 0.96 4.78
CA MET A 72 -6.17 0.38 3.80
C MET A 72 -6.68 -0.90 3.16
N LEU A 73 -7.39 -1.74 3.92
CA LEU A 73 -7.86 -3.05 3.44
C LEU A 73 -9.26 -2.99 2.84
N PHE A 74 -10.08 -2.04 3.29
CA PHE A 74 -11.42 -1.86 2.77
C PHE A 74 -11.41 -1.36 1.32
N HIS A 75 -11.95 -2.17 0.42
CA HIS A 75 -12.05 -1.84 -0.98
C HIS A 75 -13.18 -0.83 -1.25
N ARG A 76 -12.82 0.30 -1.85
CA ARG A 76 -13.77 1.24 -2.44
C ARG A 76 -13.56 1.26 -3.95
N CYS A 77 -14.59 0.90 -4.70
CA CYS A 77 -14.53 0.93 -6.15
C CYS A 77 -14.22 2.35 -6.65
N THR A 78 -13.14 2.48 -7.41
CA THR A 78 -12.73 3.74 -8.06
C THR A 78 -12.89 3.65 -9.59
N LYS A 79 -12.67 4.76 -10.30
CA LYS A 79 -12.68 4.77 -11.78
C LYS A 79 -11.70 3.74 -12.38
N LEU A 80 -10.56 3.51 -11.72
CA LEU A 80 -9.59 2.49 -12.14
C LEU A 80 -10.14 1.07 -12.05
N CYS A 81 -10.99 0.79 -11.07
CA CYS A 81 -11.65 -0.51 -10.92
C CYS A 81 -12.55 -0.84 -12.12
N LYS A 82 -13.05 0.19 -12.80
CA LYS A 82 -13.89 0.10 -14.00
C LYS A 82 -13.09 0.10 -15.30
N LYS A 83 -11.79 0.46 -15.27
CA LYS A 83 -10.96 0.63 -16.48
C LYS A 83 -10.71 -0.70 -17.20
N TYR A 84 -10.48 -1.78 -16.45
CA TYR A 84 -10.12 -3.09 -17.00
C TYR A 84 -11.32 -4.06 -17.02
N ARG A 85 -12.51 -3.55 -17.34
CA ARG A 85 -13.80 -4.28 -17.28
C ARG A 85 -14.04 -5.26 -18.42
N CYS A 86 -13.33 -5.17 -19.54
CA CYS A 86 -13.68 -5.91 -20.76
C CYS A 86 -13.83 -7.42 -20.50
N GLY A 87 -15.07 -7.91 -20.62
CA GLY A 87 -15.41 -9.33 -20.54
C GLY A 87 -15.62 -9.94 -19.15
N ARG A 88 -15.66 -9.15 -18.06
CA ARG A 88 -15.86 -9.68 -16.69
C ARG A 88 -17.30 -9.55 -16.20
N ILE A 89 -17.72 -10.53 -15.39
CA ILE A 89 -19.04 -10.60 -14.75
C ILE A 89 -19.17 -9.61 -13.58
N SER A 90 -18.08 -9.34 -12.86
CA SER A 90 -18.07 -8.38 -11.74
C SER A 90 -17.86 -6.94 -12.22
N ASP A 91 -18.52 -6.00 -11.54
CA ASP A 91 -18.37 -4.56 -11.80
C ASP A 91 -17.01 -3.98 -11.36
N CYS A 92 -16.21 -4.76 -10.65
CA CYS A 92 -14.87 -4.42 -10.21
C CYS A 92 -13.82 -5.36 -10.82
N CYS A 93 -12.74 -4.80 -11.39
CA CYS A 93 -11.61 -5.58 -11.93
C CYS A 93 -10.80 -6.35 -10.88
N PHE A 94 -11.09 -6.14 -9.59
CA PHE A 94 -10.52 -6.90 -8.47
C PHE A 94 -11.51 -7.93 -7.91
N ASP A 95 -12.60 -8.18 -8.63
CA ASP A 95 -13.63 -9.19 -8.33
C ASP A 95 -14.32 -8.97 -6.98
N PHE A 96 -14.55 -7.69 -6.64
CA PHE A 96 -15.43 -7.28 -5.55
C PHE A 96 -16.89 -7.17 -6.03
N PRO A 97 -17.89 -7.48 -5.19
CA PRO A 97 -17.76 -8.09 -3.84
C PRO A 97 -17.25 -9.54 -3.91
N ARG A 98 -16.36 -9.90 -2.99
CA ARG A 98 -15.85 -11.28 -2.89
C ARG A 98 -16.87 -12.18 -2.22
N LYS A 99 -16.87 -13.48 -2.56
CA LYS A 99 -17.72 -14.48 -1.92
C LYS A 99 -17.38 -14.58 -0.42
N LEU A 100 -18.40 -14.52 0.43
CA LEU A 100 -18.28 -14.77 1.87
C LEU A 100 -18.00 -16.25 2.15
N VAL A 101 -17.27 -16.52 3.23
CA VAL A 101 -16.94 -17.87 3.67
C VAL A 101 -17.13 -17.92 5.18
N GLU A 102 -18.08 -18.73 5.63
CA GLU A 102 -18.39 -18.92 7.06
C GLU A 102 -17.20 -19.51 7.84
N ALA A 103 -17.15 -19.25 9.14
CA ALA A 103 -16.17 -19.84 10.05
C ALA A 103 -16.26 -21.37 10.05
N PRO A 104 -15.14 -22.12 10.17
CA PRO A 104 -13.74 -21.65 10.24
C PRO A 104 -13.07 -21.47 8.87
N GLY A 105 -13.83 -21.48 7.77
CA GLY A 105 -13.34 -21.61 6.40
C GLY A 105 -13.90 -22.88 5.73
N LYS A 106 -13.56 -23.10 4.45
CA LYS A 106 -14.00 -24.29 3.69
C LYS A 106 -12.84 -24.89 2.91
N ILE A 107 -12.68 -26.21 2.99
CA ILE A 107 -11.76 -26.97 2.15
C ILE A 107 -12.57 -27.58 1.01
N TYR A 108 -12.22 -27.23 -0.22
CA TYR A 108 -12.78 -27.82 -1.42
C TYR A 108 -11.79 -28.88 -1.93
N SER A 109 -11.89 -30.10 -1.41
CA SER A 109 -10.95 -31.19 -1.69
C SER A 109 -10.82 -31.49 -3.19
N GLU A 110 -11.93 -31.49 -3.93
CA GLU A 110 -11.94 -31.77 -5.37
C GLU A 110 -11.20 -30.70 -6.18
N LEU A 111 -11.33 -29.44 -5.77
CA LEU A 111 -10.66 -28.32 -6.41
C LEU A 111 -9.23 -28.12 -5.87
N ARG A 112 -8.88 -28.84 -4.80
CA ARG A 112 -7.68 -28.61 -3.99
C ARG A 112 -7.55 -27.15 -3.58
N ILE A 113 -8.63 -26.54 -3.10
CA ILE A 113 -8.65 -25.13 -2.67
C ILE A 113 -8.98 -25.05 -1.19
N ILE A 114 -8.21 -24.27 -0.43
CA ILE A 114 -8.56 -23.87 0.94
C ILE A 114 -9.05 -22.43 0.88
N ALA A 115 -10.33 -22.24 1.18
CA ALA A 115 -10.93 -20.92 1.32
C ALA A 115 -10.94 -20.53 2.79
N LEU A 116 -10.16 -19.51 3.13
CA LEU A 116 -10.17 -18.93 4.47
C LEU A 116 -11.53 -18.27 4.75
N GLN A 117 -11.93 -18.24 6.02
CA GLN A 117 -13.08 -17.49 6.49
C GLN A 117 -13.02 -16.04 5.98
N ARG A 118 -14.18 -15.52 5.57
CA ARG A 118 -14.37 -14.14 5.14
C ARG A 118 -15.75 -13.68 5.60
N CYS A 119 -15.77 -12.79 6.59
CA CYS A 119 -17.00 -12.19 7.09
C CYS A 119 -17.38 -10.97 6.24
N ASN A 120 -16.41 -10.30 5.60
CA ASN A 120 -16.67 -9.13 4.79
C ASN A 120 -16.25 -9.28 3.32
N ALA A 121 -17.18 -9.04 2.40
CA ALA A 121 -16.97 -9.17 0.97
C ALA A 121 -16.02 -8.10 0.38
N TYR A 122 -15.83 -6.97 1.07
CA TYR A 122 -15.06 -5.80 0.63
C TYR A 122 -13.72 -5.61 1.35
N ILE A 123 -13.43 -6.43 2.35
CA ILE A 123 -12.12 -6.43 3.02
C ILE A 123 -11.31 -7.60 2.45
N ASN A 124 -10.03 -7.35 2.20
CA ASN A 124 -9.10 -8.41 1.84
C ASN A 124 -8.84 -9.32 3.04
N ASN A 125 -8.57 -10.60 2.77
CA ASN A 125 -8.11 -11.50 3.80
C ASN A 125 -6.80 -10.96 4.37
N HIS A 126 -6.71 -10.81 5.68
CA HIS A 126 -5.57 -10.20 6.33
C HIS A 126 -5.24 -10.94 7.62
N ASN A 127 -4.03 -10.69 8.12
CA ASN A 127 -3.60 -11.12 9.44
C ASN A 127 -3.30 -9.86 10.27
N PRO A 128 -3.68 -9.80 11.55
CA PRO A 128 -3.53 -8.60 12.38
C PRO A 128 -2.07 -8.17 12.50
N TYR A 129 -1.18 -9.13 12.76
CA TYR A 129 0.24 -8.88 12.94
C TYR A 129 0.89 -8.41 11.64
N ILE A 130 0.61 -9.07 10.52
CA ILE A 130 1.09 -8.62 9.20
C ILE A 130 0.53 -7.23 8.87
N THR A 131 -0.73 -6.96 9.20
CA THR A 131 -1.36 -5.66 8.97
C THR A 131 -0.73 -4.56 9.82
N ALA A 132 -0.44 -4.84 11.09
CA ALA A 132 0.23 -3.92 12.01
C ALA A 132 1.69 -3.67 11.61
N SER A 133 2.41 -4.70 11.13
CA SER A 133 3.79 -4.57 10.67
C SER A 133 3.90 -3.84 9.34
N CYS A 134 3.07 -4.20 8.35
CA CYS A 134 3.16 -3.61 7.01
C CYS A 134 2.42 -2.26 6.90
N ARG A 135 1.37 -2.05 7.71
CA ARG A 135 0.50 -0.86 7.74
C ARG A 135 0.00 -0.40 6.36
N ARG A 136 -0.17 -1.35 5.45
CA ARG A 136 -0.56 -1.15 4.05
C ARG A 136 -1.60 -2.19 3.65
N ASN A 137 -2.22 -1.97 2.49
CA ASN A 137 -3.12 -2.93 1.90
C ASN A 137 -2.40 -4.27 1.69
N ASN A 138 -2.94 -5.34 2.27
CA ASN A 138 -2.44 -6.70 2.12
C ASN A 138 -3.61 -7.64 1.78
N ASP A 139 -3.31 -8.75 1.11
CA ASP A 139 -4.30 -9.76 0.72
C ASP A 139 -3.64 -11.13 0.84
N ILE A 140 -3.95 -11.83 1.93
CA ILE A 140 -3.41 -13.15 2.26
C ILE A 140 -4.23 -14.21 1.57
N LYS A 141 -3.57 -15.00 0.73
CA LYS A 141 -4.19 -16.07 -0.04
C LYS A 141 -3.40 -17.35 0.09
N PHE A 142 -4.13 -18.45 0.22
CA PHE A 142 -3.55 -19.78 0.14
C PHE A 142 -3.37 -20.18 -1.33
N ILE A 143 -2.15 -20.55 -1.70
CA ILE A 143 -1.81 -20.99 -3.06
C ILE A 143 -1.73 -22.52 -3.05
N ALA A 144 -2.81 -23.15 -3.47
CA ALA A 144 -2.98 -24.60 -3.37
C ALA A 144 -2.79 -25.36 -4.68
N THR A 145 -2.77 -24.64 -5.81
CA THR A 145 -2.71 -25.24 -7.15
C THR A 145 -1.55 -24.68 -7.95
N VAL A 146 -0.95 -25.54 -8.79
CA VAL A 146 0.18 -25.17 -9.67
C VAL A 146 -0.18 -24.02 -10.60
N LYS A 147 -1.39 -24.02 -11.15
CA LYS A 147 -1.88 -22.93 -12.02
C LYS A 147 -1.93 -21.59 -11.29
N LEU A 148 -2.43 -21.57 -10.07
CA LEU A 148 -2.49 -20.36 -9.25
C LEU A 148 -1.10 -19.90 -8.85
N ALA A 149 -0.20 -20.83 -8.52
CA ALA A 149 1.19 -20.54 -8.22
C ALA A 149 1.90 -19.88 -9.41
N PHE A 150 1.79 -20.43 -10.62
CA PHE A 150 2.37 -19.82 -11.82
C PHE A 150 1.80 -18.43 -12.10
N ALA A 151 0.48 -18.23 -11.95
CA ALA A 151 -0.13 -16.91 -12.12
C ALA A 151 0.43 -15.88 -11.12
N TYR A 152 0.62 -16.27 -9.86
CA TYR A 152 1.23 -15.40 -8.86
C TYR A 152 2.72 -15.15 -9.10
N ILE A 153 3.48 -16.17 -9.51
CA ILE A 153 4.90 -16.01 -9.85
C ILE A 153 5.03 -15.03 -11.01
N HIS A 154 4.25 -15.17 -12.07
CA HIS A 154 4.24 -14.23 -13.19
C HIS A 154 3.89 -12.82 -12.72
N TYR A 155 2.81 -12.67 -11.93
CA TYR A 155 2.39 -11.38 -11.41
C TYR A 155 3.46 -10.70 -10.53
N ILE A 156 4.09 -11.47 -9.63
CA ILE A 156 5.15 -10.98 -8.76
C ILE A 156 6.38 -10.61 -9.58
N THR A 157 6.76 -11.45 -10.54
CA THR A 157 7.91 -11.21 -11.42
C THR A 157 7.69 -9.94 -12.23
N ASP A 158 6.56 -9.80 -12.94
CA ASP A 158 6.20 -8.60 -13.70
C ASP A 158 6.23 -7.34 -12.84
N TYR A 159 5.87 -7.46 -11.55
CA TYR A 159 5.90 -6.35 -10.61
C TYR A 159 7.32 -6.00 -10.16
N ILE A 160 8.15 -7.00 -9.84
CA ILE A 160 9.54 -6.81 -9.42
C ILE A 160 10.39 -6.30 -10.59
N THR A 161 10.16 -6.80 -11.80
CA THR A 161 10.88 -6.38 -13.02
C THR A 161 10.28 -5.12 -13.64
N LYS A 162 9.29 -4.49 -13.01
CA LYS A 162 8.69 -3.26 -13.52
C LYS A 162 9.73 -2.15 -13.46
N SER A 163 10.19 -1.69 -14.63
CA SER A 163 11.19 -0.64 -14.74
C SER A 163 10.84 0.60 -13.89
N ASP A 164 11.75 1.03 -13.04
CA ASP A 164 11.55 2.14 -12.09
C ASP A 164 11.25 3.49 -12.77
N MET A 165 11.72 3.67 -14.02
CA MET A 165 11.47 4.86 -14.81
C MET A 165 11.42 4.51 -16.30
N ASN A 166 10.31 4.83 -16.99
CA ASN A 166 10.29 4.78 -18.44
C ASN A 166 11.27 5.85 -18.98
N ALA A 167 12.14 5.50 -19.92
CA ALA A 167 13.06 6.43 -20.58
C ALA A 167 12.34 7.69 -21.11
N HIS A 168 11.08 7.55 -21.53
CA HIS A 168 10.23 8.68 -21.93
C HIS A 168 10.03 9.71 -20.81
N ASN A 169 9.80 9.26 -19.57
CA ASN A 169 9.64 10.17 -18.43
C ASN A 169 10.96 10.88 -18.14
N SER A 170 12.09 10.16 -18.10
CA SER A 170 13.42 10.77 -17.92
C SER A 170 13.69 11.85 -18.95
N PHE A 171 13.38 11.58 -20.23
CA PHE A 171 13.52 12.55 -21.31
C PHE A 171 12.66 13.79 -21.09
N LEU A 172 11.37 13.63 -20.77
CA LEU A 172 10.48 14.75 -20.48
C LEU A 172 10.99 15.59 -19.30
N MET A 173 11.53 14.96 -18.26
CA MET A 173 12.10 15.68 -17.12
C MET A 173 13.34 16.50 -17.52
N CYS A 174 14.22 15.95 -18.36
CA CYS A 174 15.35 16.67 -18.92
C CYS A 174 14.89 17.86 -19.78
N ALA A 175 13.91 17.66 -20.66
CA ALA A 175 13.37 18.72 -21.51
C ALA A 175 12.73 19.86 -20.69
N MET A 176 11.95 19.53 -19.65
CA MET A 176 11.38 20.52 -18.73
C MET A 176 12.47 21.28 -17.96
N THR A 177 13.51 20.57 -17.51
CA THR A 177 14.64 21.18 -16.79
C THR A 177 15.44 22.11 -17.70
N LEU A 178 15.67 21.71 -18.96
CA LEU A 178 16.31 22.53 -19.97
C LEU A 178 15.51 23.81 -20.24
N ASN A 179 14.21 23.69 -20.49
CA ASN A 179 13.36 24.85 -20.73
C ASN A 179 13.43 25.84 -19.56
N LYS A 180 13.34 25.33 -18.32
CA LYS A 180 13.47 26.14 -17.10
C LYS A 180 14.84 26.83 -17.03
N PHE A 181 15.91 26.09 -17.28
CA PHE A 181 17.28 26.61 -17.24
C PHE A 181 17.48 27.72 -18.28
N VAL A 182 16.98 27.55 -19.51
CA VAL A 182 17.06 28.57 -20.56
C VAL A 182 16.24 29.81 -20.22
N THR A 183 15.05 29.66 -19.61
CA THR A 183 14.21 30.81 -19.23
C THR A 183 14.72 31.59 -18.01
N GLU A 184 15.50 30.96 -17.12
CA GLU A 184 15.99 31.57 -15.88
C GLU A 184 17.39 32.21 -16.01
N VAL A 185 18.10 32.02 -17.13
CA VAL A 185 19.42 32.63 -17.36
C VAL A 185 19.24 34.06 -17.90
N PRO A 186 19.63 35.10 -17.14
CA PRO A 186 19.66 36.47 -17.66
C PRO A 186 20.73 36.57 -18.75
N SER A 187 20.38 37.22 -19.84
CA SER A 187 21.28 37.56 -20.94
C SER A 187 22.31 38.62 -20.52
N SER A 188 23.33 38.26 -19.75
CA SER A 188 24.46 39.15 -19.49
C SER A 188 25.78 38.38 -19.34
N ASP A 189 26.70 38.73 -20.24
CA ASP A 189 28.16 38.55 -20.28
C ASP A 189 28.73 37.13 -20.43
N GLU A 190 29.01 36.81 -21.69
CA GLU A 190 29.76 35.65 -22.18
C GLU A 190 31.26 35.77 -21.86
N SER A 191 31.77 34.85 -21.05
CA SER A 191 33.17 34.42 -21.13
C SER A 191 33.20 32.90 -21.29
N SER A 192 34.07 32.38 -22.16
CA SER A 192 34.05 30.97 -22.60
C SER A 192 34.30 29.94 -21.49
N ASN A 193 34.78 30.36 -20.32
CA ASN A 193 34.88 29.51 -19.12
C ASN A 193 33.52 29.15 -18.50
N ASP A 194 32.45 29.86 -18.88
CA ASP A 194 31.11 29.70 -18.33
C ASP A 194 30.30 28.61 -19.07
N PHE A 195 30.58 28.33 -20.34
CA PHE A 195 29.82 27.33 -21.10
C PHE A 195 29.93 25.92 -20.49
N MET A 196 31.14 25.53 -20.11
CA MET A 196 31.36 24.18 -19.58
C MET A 196 30.78 24.05 -18.16
N LEU A 197 30.86 25.09 -17.33
CA LEU A 197 30.22 25.16 -16.02
C LEU A 197 28.68 25.16 -16.11
N ARG A 198 28.10 25.91 -17.06
CA ARG A 198 26.65 25.91 -17.34
C ARG A 198 26.18 24.53 -17.81
N SER A 199 26.95 23.88 -18.68
CA SER A 199 26.66 22.52 -19.16
C SER A 199 26.69 21.51 -18.02
N GLN A 200 27.71 21.55 -17.16
CA GLN A 200 27.77 20.71 -15.96
C GLN A 200 26.61 20.98 -15.00
N LYS A 201 26.24 22.25 -14.80
CA LYS A 201 25.10 22.64 -13.97
C LYS A 201 23.78 22.09 -14.51
N LEU A 202 23.54 22.20 -15.81
CA LEU A 202 22.35 21.65 -16.46
C LEU A 202 22.29 20.12 -16.33
N VAL A 203 23.40 19.43 -16.60
CA VAL A 203 23.50 17.97 -16.44
C VAL A 203 23.24 17.56 -14.99
N THR A 204 23.82 18.26 -14.02
CA THR A 204 23.59 18.03 -12.59
C THR A 204 22.13 18.25 -12.21
N MET A 205 21.48 19.30 -12.72
CA MET A 205 20.05 19.54 -12.46
C MET A 205 19.17 18.43 -13.04
N CYS A 206 19.47 17.98 -14.26
CA CYS A 206 18.77 16.86 -14.89
C CYS A 206 18.94 15.58 -14.07
N LEU A 207 20.18 15.23 -13.70
CA LEU A 207 20.49 14.08 -12.85
C LEU A 207 19.74 14.15 -11.51
N ASN A 208 19.82 15.27 -10.80
CA ASN A 208 19.12 15.47 -9.54
C ASN A 208 17.60 15.35 -9.69
N LYS A 209 17.04 15.79 -10.83
CA LYS A 209 15.62 15.68 -11.10
C LYS A 209 15.20 14.24 -11.40
N ILE A 210 16.02 13.50 -12.16
CA ILE A 210 15.79 12.07 -12.44
C ILE A 210 15.90 11.27 -11.14
N VAL A 211 17.01 11.41 -10.41
CA VAL A 211 17.27 10.71 -9.14
C VAL A 211 16.21 11.06 -8.10
N GLY A 212 15.85 12.34 -7.95
CA GLY A 212 14.80 12.76 -7.02
C GLY A 212 13.39 12.22 -7.34
N GLN A 213 13.17 11.68 -8.53
CA GLN A 213 11.94 11.00 -8.92
C GLN A 213 12.07 9.47 -8.92
N THR A 214 13.28 8.93 -8.79
CA THR A 214 13.47 7.49 -8.63
C THR A 214 12.82 7.05 -7.32
N LYS A 215 12.00 6.00 -7.41
CA LYS A 215 11.32 5.42 -6.26
C LYS A 215 12.07 4.18 -5.86
N ILE A 216 12.63 4.18 -4.66
CA ILE A 216 13.25 2.99 -4.07
C ILE A 216 12.19 2.26 -3.26
N THR A 217 12.21 0.92 -3.28
CA THR A 217 11.26 0.14 -2.51
C THR A 217 11.54 0.23 -1.01
N GLY A 218 10.51 0.11 -0.17
CA GLY A 218 10.66 0.11 1.29
C GLY A 218 11.65 -0.94 1.80
N PRO A 219 11.56 -2.22 1.35
CA PRO A 219 12.51 -3.26 1.74
C PRO A 219 13.97 -2.95 1.37
N GLN A 220 14.24 -2.37 0.19
CA GLN A 220 15.60 -1.94 -0.19
C GLN A 220 16.14 -0.87 0.77
N ILE A 221 15.33 0.15 1.10
CA ILE A 221 15.71 1.19 2.07
C ILE A 221 15.96 0.56 3.44
N SER A 222 15.08 -0.34 3.90
CA SER A 222 15.25 -1.02 5.18
C SER A 222 16.53 -1.86 5.22
N ALA A 223 16.82 -2.63 4.17
CA ALA A 223 18.04 -3.42 4.08
C ALA A 223 19.29 -2.55 4.13
N TYR A 224 19.30 -1.44 3.38
CA TYR A 224 20.37 -0.45 3.41
C TYR A 224 20.57 0.16 4.80
N LEU A 225 19.50 0.59 5.47
CA LEU A 225 19.56 1.17 6.81
C LEU A 225 20.01 0.17 7.88
N LEU A 226 19.69 -1.11 7.70
CA LEU A 226 20.13 -2.20 8.58
C LEU A 226 21.55 -2.69 8.28
N GLY A 227 22.22 -2.13 7.27
CA GLY A 227 23.56 -2.53 6.86
C GLY A 227 23.63 -3.90 6.18
N PHE A 228 22.51 -4.41 5.68
CA PHE A 228 22.51 -5.63 4.87
C PHE A 228 23.09 -5.35 3.48
N LYS A 229 23.89 -6.29 2.97
CA LYS A 229 24.43 -6.20 1.61
C LYS A 229 23.30 -6.37 0.61
N ASP A 230 23.26 -5.48 -0.38
CA ASP A 230 22.40 -5.67 -1.53
C ASP A 230 23.02 -6.73 -2.44
N HIS A 231 22.30 -7.84 -2.64
CA HIS A 231 22.77 -8.98 -3.43
C HIS A 231 22.13 -9.01 -4.83
N PHE A 232 21.23 -8.07 -5.14
CA PHE A 232 20.38 -8.11 -6.34
C PHE A 232 20.36 -6.80 -7.13
N LEU A 233 21.36 -5.93 -6.93
CA LEU A 233 21.64 -4.76 -7.78
C LEU A 233 22.90 -4.95 -8.60
#